data_AF-A0AAV4XKJ7-F1
#
_entry.id   AF-A0AAV4XKJ7-F1
#
_cell.length_a   1.000
_cell.length_b   1.000
_cell.length_c   1.000
_cell.angle_alpha   90.00
_cell.angle_beta   90.00
_cell.angle_gamma   90.00
#
_symmetry.space_group_name_H-M   'P 1'
#
loop_
_entity.id
_entity.type
_entity.pdbx_description
1 polymer ?
#
loop_
_entity_poly.entity_id
_entity_poly.type
_entity_poly.pdbx_seq_one_letter_code
_entity_poly.pdbx_strand_id
1 'polypeptide(L)'
;MGNKTLFKNIKEILEAASVCNRCILRFCGIKIYTDYISKADIEKAIQQLIGQPSNIQTENEAGDHSSSNNCPTSKRFLPNPCALCLGILQTACDEVILKLDDVVKKSLHKFHDFILQVSLPVVIDLRDVIYIM
;
A
#
# COMPACT_ATOMS: atom_id res chain seq x y z
N MET A 1 17.70 -3.49 -21.07
CA MET A 1 17.17 -4.73 -20.45
C MET A 1 17.51 -4.88 -18.96
N GLY A 2 18.64 -4.34 -18.47
CA GLY A 2 19.05 -4.51 -17.05
C GLY A 2 18.13 -3.92 -15.98
N ASN A 3 17.50 -2.76 -16.21
CA ASN A 3 16.68 -2.09 -15.19
C ASN A 3 15.39 -2.85 -14.84
N LYS A 4 14.78 -3.54 -15.80
CA LYS A 4 13.52 -4.28 -15.57
C LYS A 4 13.71 -5.49 -14.65
N THR A 5 14.78 -6.26 -14.89
CA THR A 5 15.16 -7.38 -14.02
C THR A 5 15.53 -6.90 -12.63
N LEU A 6 16.21 -5.75 -12.51
CA LEU A 6 16.51 -5.12 -11.23
C LEU A 6 15.23 -4.78 -10.45
N PHE A 7 14.27 -4.08 -11.07
CA PHE A 7 13.00 -3.73 -10.42
C PHE A 7 12.18 -4.96 -10.04
N LYS A 8 12.24 -6.04 -10.83
CA LYS A 8 11.63 -7.32 -10.49
C LYS A 8 12.19 -7.88 -9.19
N ASN A 9 13.51 -7.99 -9.10
CA ASN A 9 14.18 -8.52 -7.91
C ASN A 9 13.92 -7.65 -6.68
N ILE A 10 13.96 -6.32 -6.84
CA ILE A 10 13.63 -5.37 -5.78
C ILE A 10 12.20 -5.60 -5.27
N LYS A 11 11.23 -5.73 -6.18
CA LYS A 11 9.83 -6.01 -5.79
C LYS A 11 9.73 -7.30 -4.97
N GLU A 12 10.33 -8.39 -5.44
CA GLU A 12 10.28 -9.68 -4.75
C GLU A 12 10.86 -9.59 -3.32
N ILE A 13 11.97 -8.86 -3.14
CA ILE A 13 12.59 -8.61 -1.82
C ILE A 13 11.65 -7.78 -0.93
N LEU A 14 11.07 -6.71 -1.46
CA LEU A 14 10.19 -5.82 -0.70
C LEU A 14 8.87 -6.52 -0.32
N GLU A 15 8.30 -7.34 -1.20
CA GLU A 15 7.12 -8.15 -0.91
C GLU A 15 7.41 -9.19 0.18
N ALA A 16 8.56 -9.86 0.12
CA ALA A 16 8.99 -10.78 1.18
C ALA A 16 9.15 -10.06 2.54
N ALA A 17 9.56 -8.78 2.51
CA ALA A 17 9.61 -7.92 3.69
C ALA A 17 8.24 -7.33 4.11
N SER A 18 7.13 -7.79 3.53
CA SER A 18 5.76 -7.28 3.80
C SER A 18 5.58 -5.79 3.48
N VAL A 19 6.22 -5.28 2.42
CA VAL A 19 6.03 -3.91 1.93
C VAL A 19 4.85 -3.87 0.95
N CYS A 20 3.94 -2.90 1.10
CA CYS A 20 2.78 -2.78 0.21
C CYS A 20 3.14 -2.16 -1.14
N ASN A 21 2.32 -2.43 -2.16
CA ASN A 21 2.54 -1.95 -3.54
C ASN A 21 2.69 -0.43 -3.66
N ARG A 22 1.93 0.37 -2.89
CA ARG A 22 2.10 1.84 -2.87
C ARG A 22 3.49 2.24 -2.36
N CYS A 23 4.03 1.53 -1.37
CA CYS A 23 5.38 1.76 -0.87
C CYS A 23 6.45 1.31 -1.86
N ILE A 24 6.24 0.20 -2.56
CA ILE A 24 7.14 -0.27 -3.63
C ILE A 24 7.25 0.78 -4.75
N LEU A 25 6.11 1.31 -5.22
CA LEU A 25 6.12 2.38 -6.23
C LEU A 25 6.88 3.63 -5.75
N ARG A 26 6.72 4.02 -4.47
CA ARG A 26 7.47 5.14 -3.87
C ARG A 26 8.97 4.83 -3.81
N PHE A 27 9.35 3.64 -3.39
CA PHE A 27 10.76 3.20 -3.36
C PHE A 27 11.39 3.24 -4.76
N CYS A 28 10.65 2.80 -5.79
CA CYS A 28 11.10 2.86 -7.18
C CYS A 28 11.03 4.27 -7.80
N GLY A 29 10.67 5.30 -7.03
CA GLY A 29 10.73 6.70 -7.44
C GLY A 29 9.63 7.14 -8.40
N ILE A 30 8.50 6.42 -8.46
CA ILE A 30 7.34 6.84 -9.26
C ILE A 30 6.74 8.12 -8.66
N LYS A 31 6.56 9.16 -9.49
CA LYS A 31 6.08 10.49 -9.05
C LYS A 31 4.68 10.83 -9.57
N ILE A 32 4.07 9.93 -10.33
CA ILE A 32 2.77 10.14 -10.95
C ILE A 32 1.70 9.75 -9.93
N TYR A 33 0.98 10.73 -9.38
CA TYR A 33 0.01 10.47 -8.31
C TYR A 33 -1.15 9.56 -8.75
N THR A 34 -1.53 9.58 -10.04
CA THR A 34 -2.63 8.76 -10.56
C THR A 34 -2.36 7.26 -10.43
N ASP A 35 -1.09 6.87 -10.43
CA ASP A 35 -0.67 5.47 -10.27
C ASP A 35 -0.87 4.94 -8.84
N TYR A 36 -1.26 5.80 -7.90
CA TYR A 36 -1.49 5.47 -6.50
C TYR A 36 -2.97 5.45 -6.11
N ILE A 37 -3.89 5.77 -7.02
CA ILE A 37 -5.30 6.01 -6.69
C ILE A 37 -6.01 4.68 -6.44
N SER A 38 -6.15 3.84 -7.47
CA SER A 38 -6.85 2.57 -7.36
C SER A 38 -5.90 1.38 -7.32
N LYS A 39 -6.40 0.25 -6.81
CA LYS A 39 -5.67 -1.03 -6.86
C LYS A 39 -5.25 -1.39 -8.30
N ALA A 40 -6.11 -1.13 -9.27
CA ALA A 40 -5.83 -1.40 -10.69
C ALA A 40 -4.71 -0.51 -11.24
N ASP A 41 -4.69 0.77 -10.86
CA ASP A 41 -3.63 1.70 -11.29
C ASP A 41 -2.28 1.29 -10.72
N ILE A 42 -2.27 0.90 -9.44
CA ILE A 42 -1.08 0.42 -8.73
C ILE A 42 -0.53 -0.85 -9.39
N GLU A 43 -1.40 -1.82 -9.68
CA GLU A 43 -1.03 -3.08 -10.34
C GLU A 43 -0.48 -2.82 -11.75
N LYS A 44 -1.13 -1.94 -12.52
CA LYS A 44 -0.67 -1.54 -13.85
C LYS A 44 0.69 -0.86 -13.80
N ALA A 45 0.92 0.06 -12.86
CA ALA A 45 2.20 0.74 -12.69
C ALA A 45 3.32 -0.24 -12.33
N ILE A 46 3.05 -1.20 -11.44
CA ILE A 46 4.00 -2.28 -11.10
C ILE A 46 4.32 -3.15 -12.32
N GLN A 47 3.30 -3.56 -13.09
CA GLN A 47 3.51 -4.36 -14.30
C GLN A 47 4.36 -3.61 -15.34
N GLN A 48 4.11 -2.31 -15.51
CA GLN A 48 4.91 -1.46 -16.40
C GLN A 48 6.37 -1.35 -15.93
N LEU A 49 6.59 -1.23 -14.61
CA LEU A 49 7.92 -1.11 -14.00
C LEU A 49 8.77 -2.39 -14.22
N ILE A 50 8.15 -3.56 -14.09
CA ILE A 50 8.80 -4.88 -14.27
C ILE A 50 8.87 -5.25 -15.75
N GLY A 51 8.01 -4.68 -16.59
CA GLY A 51 7.89 -5.00 -18.00
C GLY A 51 7.26 -6.37 -18.29
N GLN A 52 6.39 -6.85 -17.42
CA GLN A 52 5.56 -8.02 -17.73
C GLN A 52 4.43 -7.62 -18.71
N PRO A 53 4.13 -8.43 -19.73
CA PRO A 53 2.88 -8.29 -20.47
C PRO A 53 1.72 -8.59 -19.53
N SER A 54 0.70 -7.73 -19.55
CA SER A 54 -0.53 -7.87 -18.77
C SER A 54 -1.28 -9.14 -19.18
N ASN A 55 -1.01 -10.25 -18.51
CA ASN A 55 -1.89 -11.40 -18.52
C ASN A 55 -2.87 -11.23 -17.36
N ILE A 56 -4.07 -10.76 -17.70
CA ILE A 56 -5.21 -10.77 -16.80
C ILE A 56 -5.58 -12.24 -16.62
N GLN A 57 -5.21 -12.81 -15.48
CA GLN A 57 -5.90 -13.96 -14.92
C GLN A 57 -6.43 -13.55 -13.56
N THR A 58 -7.72 -13.23 -13.57
CA THR A 58 -8.58 -13.18 -12.40
C THR A 58 -8.72 -14.61 -11.91
N GLU A 59 -7.95 -14.99 -10.90
CA GLU A 59 -8.20 -16.23 -10.15
C GLU A 59 -8.43 -15.86 -8.69
N ASN A 60 -9.71 -15.90 -8.33
CA ASN A 60 -10.18 -16.04 -6.95
C ASN A 60 -9.70 -17.40 -6.45
N GLU A 61 -8.77 -17.48 -5.49
CA GLU A 61 -8.67 -18.68 -4.66
C GLU A 61 -8.35 -18.33 -3.21
N ALA A 62 -9.32 -18.63 -2.35
CA ALA A 62 -9.14 -18.87 -0.94
C ALA A 62 -8.31 -20.15 -0.79
N GLY A 63 -7.03 -20.01 -0.43
CA GLY A 63 -6.10 -21.12 -0.22
C GLY A 63 -5.58 -21.14 1.21
N ASP A 64 -6.18 -22.02 2.02
CA ASP A 64 -5.78 -22.37 3.38
C ASP A 64 -4.40 -23.06 3.38
N HIS A 65 -3.37 -22.32 3.79
CA HIS A 65 -2.07 -22.90 4.13
C HIS A 65 -1.99 -23.08 5.64
N SER A 66 -2.32 -24.30 6.09
CA SER A 66 -2.06 -24.78 7.44
C SER A 66 -0.56 -24.75 7.74
N SER A 67 -0.15 -23.83 8.61
CA SER A 67 1.12 -23.86 9.32
C SER A 67 0.86 -23.51 10.78
N SER A 68 1.23 -24.44 11.66
CA SER A 68 1.03 -24.40 13.11
C SER A 68 1.44 -23.06 13.71
N ASN A 69 0.48 -22.28 14.20
CA ASN A 69 0.74 -21.07 14.96
C ASN A 69 -0.24 -20.99 16.14
N ASN A 70 0.31 -21.12 17.35
CA ASN A 70 -0.36 -20.86 18.63
C ASN A 70 -0.68 -19.35 18.77
N CYS A 71 -1.49 -18.82 17.85
CA CYS A 71 -1.91 -17.43 17.82
C CYS A 71 -3.43 -17.38 18.00
N PRO A 72 -3.95 -16.55 18.95
CA PRO A 72 -5.39 -16.39 19.19
C PRO A 72 -6.12 -16.09 17.88
N THR A 73 -7.31 -16.68 17.71
CA THR A 73 -8.14 -16.63 16.49
C THR A 73 -8.39 -15.20 15.98
N SER A 74 -8.37 -14.20 16.87
CA SER A 74 -8.56 -12.78 16.54
C SER A 74 -7.43 -12.13 15.72
N LYS A 75 -6.25 -12.75 15.63
CA LYS A 75 -5.11 -12.22 14.85
C LYS A 75 -5.00 -12.77 13.43
N ARG A 76 -5.86 -13.72 13.03
CA ARG A 76 -5.76 -14.43 11.73
C ARG A 76 -6.46 -13.73 10.57
N PHE A 77 -7.30 -12.73 10.85
CA PHE A 77 -8.16 -12.08 9.84
C PHE A 77 -7.74 -10.67 9.44
N LEU A 78 -6.68 -10.11 10.05
CA LEU A 78 -6.18 -8.80 9.65
C LEU A 78 -4.99 -8.96 8.69
N PRO A 79 -4.98 -8.25 7.55
CA PRO A 79 -3.83 -8.25 6.67
C PRO A 79 -2.61 -7.72 7.43
N ASN A 80 -1.44 -8.35 7.23
CA ASN A 80 -0.21 -7.89 7.86
C ASN A 80 0.06 -6.42 7.46
N PRO A 81 0.24 -5.52 8.44
CA PRO A 81 0.50 -4.13 8.14
C PRO A 81 1.82 -3.99 7.38
N CYS A 82 1.86 -3.06 6.44
CA CYS A 82 3.05 -2.78 5.66
C CYS A 82 4.25 -2.48 6.57
N ALA A 83 5.39 -3.11 6.33
CA ALA A 83 6.61 -2.88 7.12
C ALA A 83 7.15 -1.44 6.99
N LEU A 84 6.83 -0.73 5.90
CA LEU A 84 7.24 0.67 5.70
C LEU A 84 6.22 1.64 6.28
N CYS A 85 4.98 1.62 5.78
CA CYS A 85 3.97 2.63 6.12
C CYS A 85 3.03 2.24 7.28
N LEU A 86 3.26 1.09 7.94
CA LEU A 86 2.43 0.60 9.05
C LEU A 86 0.92 0.56 8.73
N GLY A 87 0.61 0.34 7.45
CA GLY A 87 -0.75 0.24 6.93
C GLY A 87 -1.40 1.55 6.48
N ILE A 88 -0.74 2.70 6.66
CA ILE A 88 -1.31 4.01 6.25
C ILE A 88 -1.62 4.08 4.75
N LEU A 89 -0.76 3.50 3.90
CA LEU A 89 -0.96 3.45 2.44
C LEU A 89 -1.58 2.13 1.96
N GLN A 90 -2.10 1.31 2.87
CA GLN A 90 -2.90 0.14 2.53
C GLN A 90 -4.39 0.55 2.55
N THR A 91 -5.29 -0.35 2.96
CA THR A 91 -6.74 -0.12 3.03
C THR A 91 -7.12 1.06 3.93
N ALA A 92 -6.29 1.37 4.94
CA ALA A 92 -6.52 2.51 5.82
C ALA A 92 -6.58 3.84 5.06
N CYS A 93 -5.83 3.99 3.96
CA CYS A 93 -5.86 5.22 3.15
C CYS A 93 -7.28 5.49 2.62
N ASP A 94 -7.91 4.48 2.04
CA ASP A 94 -9.21 4.62 1.39
C ASP A 94 -10.33 4.71 2.43
N GLU A 95 -10.25 3.92 3.50
CA GLU A 95 -11.21 3.96 4.60
C GLU A 95 -11.19 5.27 5.39
N VAL A 96 -10.02 5.88 5.59
CA VAL A 96 -9.90 7.14 6.33
C VAL A 96 -10.63 8.27 5.60
N ILE A 97 -10.57 8.32 4.27
CA ILE A 97 -11.27 9.35 3.49
C ILE A 97 -12.79 9.22 3.64
N LEU A 98 -13.32 7.98 3.58
CA LEU A 98 -14.75 7.75 3.78
C LEU A 98 -15.21 8.14 5.19
N LYS A 99 -14.43 7.76 6.21
CA LYS A 99 -14.72 8.12 7.61
C LYS A 99 -14.60 9.63 7.83
N LEU A 100 -13.66 10.30 7.17
CA LEU A 100 -13.46 11.73 7.27
C LEU A 100 -14.65 12.50 6.67
N ASP A 101 -15.12 12.09 5.49
CA ASP A 101 -16.30 12.69 4.85
C ASP A 101 -17.54 12.64 5.77
N ASP A 102 -17.76 11.49 6.41
CA ASP A 102 -18.83 11.32 7.39
C ASP A 102 -18.69 12.26 8.59
N VAL A 103 -17.49 12.39 9.14
CA VAL A 103 -17.21 13.29 10.30
C VAL A 103 -17.39 14.75 9.90
N VAL A 104 -16.90 15.14 8.73
CA VAL A 104 -17.00 16.51 8.21
C VAL A 104 -18.47 16.88 7.98
N LYS A 105 -19.26 16.01 7.35
CA LYS A 105 -20.70 16.23 7.15
C LYS A 105 -21.48 16.33 8.46
N LYS A 106 -21.14 15.51 9.46
CA LYS A 106 -21.76 15.54 10.80
C LYS A 106 -21.40 16.79 11.60
N SER A 107 -20.31 17.46 11.27
CA SER A 107 -19.85 18.65 11.99
C SER A 107 -20.72 19.90 11.75
N LEU A 108 -21.63 19.86 10.75
CA LEU A 108 -22.54 20.95 10.39
C LEU A 108 -21.87 22.30 10.07
N HIS A 109 -20.57 22.30 9.75
CA HIS A 109 -19.86 23.50 9.33
C HIS A 109 -20.19 23.86 7.88
N LYS A 110 -20.30 25.16 7.59
CA LYS A 110 -20.37 25.68 6.23
C LYS A 110 -19.00 26.23 5.87
N PHE A 111 -18.38 25.68 4.83
CA PHE A 111 -17.10 26.13 4.32
C PHE A 111 -17.13 26.03 2.79
N HIS A 112 -16.38 26.90 2.12
CA HIS A 112 -16.23 26.87 0.66
C HIS A 112 -15.04 25.98 0.28
N ASP A 113 -14.00 25.99 1.11
CA ASP A 113 -12.76 25.23 0.95
C ASP A 113 -12.33 24.65 2.30
N PHE A 114 -11.43 23.68 2.28
CA PHE A 114 -10.83 23.10 3.48
C PHE A 114 -9.35 22.76 3.24
N ILE A 115 -8.61 22.65 4.35
CA ILE A 115 -7.22 22.19 4.35
C ILE A 115 -7.17 20.87 5.10
N LEU A 116 -6.69 19.81 4.45
CA LEU A 116 -6.44 18.52 5.10
C LEU A 116 -5.02 18.49 5.69
N GLN A 117 -4.93 18.54 7.01
CA GLN A 117 -3.67 18.34 7.73
C GLN A 117 -3.58 16.90 8.23
N VAL A 118 -2.53 16.19 7.82
CA VAL A 118 -2.25 14.81 8.26
C VAL A 118 -0.99 14.81 9.12
N SER A 119 -1.06 14.19 10.29
CA SER A 119 0.10 13.95 11.15
C SER A 119 0.45 12.47 11.11
N LEU A 120 1.71 12.16 10.84
CA LEU A 120 2.21 10.79 10.76
C LEU A 120 3.08 10.46 11.99
N PRO A 121 3.05 9.23 12.50
CA PRO A 121 4.00 8.79 13.52
C PRO A 121 5.46 8.97 13.10
N VAL A 122 6.30 9.56 13.96
CA VAL A 122 7.74 9.80 13.71
C VAL A 122 8.50 8.52 13.33
N VAL A 123 8.03 7.35 13.80
CA VAL A 123 8.61 6.05 13.45
C VAL A 123 8.54 5.76 11.93
N ILE A 124 7.63 6.40 11.20
CA ILE A 124 7.53 6.25 9.75
C ILE A 124 8.70 6.95 9.06
N ASP A 125 9.08 8.13 9.53
CA ASP A 125 10.26 8.83 9.00
C ASP A 125 11.53 7.99 9.20
N LEU A 126 11.66 7.35 10.37
CA LEU A 126 12.76 6.41 10.63
C LEU A 126 12.75 5.21 9.67
N ARG A 127 11.57 4.65 9.39
CA ARG A 127 11.43 3.52 8.46
C ARG A 127 11.72 3.93 7.02
N ASP A 128 11.28 5.11 6.60
CA ASP A 128 11.58 5.65 5.26
C ASP A 128 13.09 5.78 5.08
N VAL A 129 13.84 6.26 6.08
CA VAL A 129 15.30 6.31 6.03
C VAL A 129 15.93 4.91 5.94
N ILE A 130 15.43 3.93 6.69
CA ILE A 130 15.97 2.55 6.68
C ILE A 130 15.75 1.84 5.35
N TYR A 131 14.60 2.08 4.71
CA TYR A 131 14.24 1.38 3.48
C TYR A 131 14.60 2.13 2.21
N ILE A 132 14.81 3.45 2.23
CA ILE A 132 15.08 4.29 1.04
C ILE A 132 16.56 4.75 0.96
N MET A 133 17.39 4.51 1.99
CA MET A 133 18.86 4.63 1.90
C MET A 133 19.52 3.37 1.35
#